data_AF-A0A543HGM4-F1
#
_entry.id   AF-A0A543HGM4-F1
#
_cell.length_a   1.000
_cell.length_b   1.000
_cell.length_c   1.000
_cell.angle_alpha   90.00
_cell.angle_beta   90.00
_cell.angle_gamma   90.00
#
_symmetry.space_group_name_H-M   'P 1'
#
loop_
_entity.id
_entity.type
_entity.pdbx_description
1 polymer ?
#
loop_
_entity_poly.entity_id
_entity_poly.type
_entity_poly.pdbx_seq_one_letter_code
_entity_poly.pdbx_strand_id
1 'polypeptide(L)'
;MDITEYVDALRRDLAQAARAMGPETEQAAERIGFALDSSARLALMDALSHAAAEITNELEGISVEVRLQGREPVFVVVGGGPEAVADADTQTIRTDDTAVMSPEDAGDTARITLRLSEQLKGRAEELAAQRGQSLNTWIVGAVRAAATPGVTVNLGPMGPGAPGRNRSSNKRVQGWVR
;
A
#
# COMPACT_ATOMS: atom_id res chain seq x y z
N MET A 1 12.94 10.30 15.82
CA MET A 1 13.46 10.37 17.20
C MET A 1 14.96 10.23 17.10
N ASP A 2 15.73 11.17 17.66
CA ASP A 2 17.18 11.12 17.53
C ASP A 2 17.80 10.26 18.63
N ILE A 3 17.98 8.97 18.37
CA ILE A 3 18.61 8.06 19.34
C ILE A 3 20.09 8.39 19.61
N THR A 4 20.71 9.24 18.79
CA THR A 4 22.10 9.69 18.98
C THR A 4 22.24 10.51 20.25
N GLU A 5 21.25 11.38 20.55
CA GLU A 5 21.29 12.23 21.74
C GLU A 5 21.31 11.40 23.04
N TYR A 6 20.59 10.28 23.04
CA TYR A 6 20.50 9.36 24.19
C TYR A 6 21.80 8.56 24.37
N VAL A 7 22.41 8.09 23.29
CA VAL A 7 23.69 7.39 23.34
C VAL A 7 24.82 8.35 23.76
N ASP A 8 24.81 9.58 23.25
CA ASP A 8 25.78 10.62 23.65
C ASP A 8 25.60 11.07 25.11
N ALA A 9 24.36 11.10 25.62
CA ALA A 9 24.10 11.31 27.04
C ALA A 9 24.69 10.18 27.88
N LEU A 10 24.41 8.92 27.51
CA LEU A 10 24.95 7.76 28.22
C LEU A 10 26.48 7.75 28.26
N ARG A 11 27.16 8.10 27.16
CA ARG A 11 28.62 8.22 27.12
C ARG A 11 29.14 9.31 28.06
N ARG A 12 28.47 10.47 28.07
CA ARG A 12 28.84 11.59 28.97
C ARG A 12 28.67 11.20 30.43
N ASP A 13 27.58 10.54 30.78
CA ASP A 13 27.29 10.10 32.14
C ASP A 13 28.31 9.06 32.61
N LEU A 14 28.69 8.11 31.73
CA LEU A 14 29.74 7.13 32.01
C LEU A 14 31.09 7.81 32.28
N ALA A 15 31.50 8.77 31.43
CA ALA A 15 32.74 9.51 31.62
C ALA A 15 32.71 10.35 32.91
N GLN A 16 31.58 11.00 33.20
CA GLN A 16 31.39 11.77 34.42
C GLN A 16 31.50 10.90 35.68
N ALA A 17 30.91 9.71 35.69
CA ALA A 17 31.02 8.77 36.79
C ALA A 17 32.47 8.28 36.98
N ALA A 18 33.19 8.06 35.87
CA ALA A 18 34.57 7.58 35.90
C ALA A 18 35.58 8.61 36.44
N ARG A 19 35.32 9.92 36.28
CA ARG A 19 36.19 11.00 36.81
C ARG A 19 36.49 10.88 38.30
N ALA A 20 35.49 10.49 39.10
CA ALA A 20 35.65 10.32 40.53
C ALA A 20 36.58 9.15 40.89
N MET A 21 36.83 8.23 39.95
CA MET A 21 37.65 7.03 40.11
C MET A 21 39.06 7.17 39.53
N GLY A 22 39.46 8.37 39.10
CA GLY A 22 40.81 8.68 38.64
C GLY A 22 41.01 8.65 37.12
N PRO A 23 42.17 9.15 36.64
CA PRO A 23 42.41 9.46 35.22
C PRO A 23 42.53 8.22 34.33
N GLU A 24 43.01 7.09 34.86
CA GLU A 24 43.08 5.83 34.10
C GLU A 24 41.68 5.28 33.85
N THR A 25 40.80 5.36 34.85
CA THR A 25 39.41 4.92 34.76
C THR A 25 38.61 5.80 33.79
N GLU A 26 38.82 7.12 33.83
CA GLU A 26 38.20 8.05 32.86
C GLU A 26 38.58 7.70 31.41
N GLN A 27 39.86 7.44 31.14
CA GLN A 27 40.31 7.02 29.80
C GLN A 27 39.73 5.66 29.38
N ALA A 28 39.61 4.71 30.31
CA ALA A 28 38.98 3.42 30.04
C ALA A 28 37.49 3.60 29.70
N ALA A 29 36.79 4.43 30.47
CA ALA A 29 35.38 4.74 30.28
C ALA A 29 35.10 5.40 28.91
N GLU A 30 35.94 6.34 28.47
CA GLU A 30 35.83 6.92 27.13
C GLU A 30 35.94 5.87 26.03
N ARG A 31 36.97 5.00 26.09
CA ARG A 31 37.18 3.93 25.09
C ARG A 31 36.03 2.94 25.05
N ILE A 32 35.53 2.53 26.23
CA ILE A 32 34.37 1.64 26.34
C ILE A 32 33.12 2.34 25.77
N GLY A 33 32.92 3.61 26.09
CA GLY A 33 31.80 4.39 25.58
C GLY A 33 31.77 4.44 24.05
N PHE A 34 32.92 4.63 23.39
CA PHE A 34 33.01 4.56 21.93
C PHE A 34 32.77 3.14 21.38
N ALA A 35 33.29 2.12 22.05
CA ALA A 35 33.08 0.73 21.62
C ALA A 35 31.61 0.28 21.75
N LEU A 36 30.88 0.83 22.72
CA LEU A 36 29.48 0.49 22.99
C LEU A 36 28.46 1.24 22.12
N ASP A 37 28.87 2.28 21.36
CA ASP A 37 27.96 3.14 20.61
C ASP A 37 26.99 2.35 19.71
N SER A 38 27.54 1.46 18.89
CA SER A 38 26.75 0.65 17.94
C SER A 38 25.84 -0.36 18.65
N SER A 39 26.33 -1.01 19.72
CA SER A 39 25.52 -1.97 20.50
C SER A 39 24.42 -1.29 21.30
N ALA A 40 24.68 -0.11 21.88
CA ALA A 40 23.69 0.66 22.61
C ALA A 40 22.57 1.14 21.68
N ARG A 41 22.94 1.61 20.48
CA ARG A 41 21.98 1.98 19.45
C ARG A 41 21.09 0.81 19.03
N LEU A 42 21.67 -0.36 18.80
CA LEU A 42 20.91 -1.56 18.46
C LEU A 42 19.95 -1.97 19.58
N ALA A 43 20.43 -2.00 20.84
CA ALA A 43 19.60 -2.32 21.99
C ALA A 43 18.42 -1.36 22.16
N LEU A 44 18.62 -0.06 21.90
CA LEU A 44 17.53 0.92 21.90
C LEU A 44 16.52 0.65 20.77
N MET A 45 16.98 0.29 19.57
CA MET A 45 16.08 -0.07 18.47
C MET A 45 15.24 -1.31 18.79
N ASP A 46 15.84 -2.33 19.40
CA ASP A 46 15.13 -3.54 19.84
C ASP A 46 14.11 -3.22 20.92
N ALA A 47 14.48 -2.40 21.92
CA ALA A 47 13.58 -1.98 22.98
C ALA A 47 12.38 -1.19 22.45
N LEU A 48 12.60 -0.24 21.53
CA LEU A 48 11.53 0.53 20.88
C LEU A 48 10.61 -0.38 20.04
N SER A 49 11.19 -1.36 19.35
CA SER A 49 10.43 -2.31 18.53
C SER A 49 9.55 -3.23 19.39
N HIS A 50 10.07 -3.71 20.52
CA HIS A 50 9.29 -4.47 21.49
C HIS A 50 8.17 -3.62 22.11
N ALA A 51 8.46 -2.39 22.51
CA ALA A 51 7.45 -1.48 23.04
C ALA A 51 6.33 -1.20 22.02
N ALA A 52 6.67 -1.03 20.74
CA ALA A 52 5.69 -0.84 19.68
C ALA A 52 4.80 -2.08 19.48
N ALA A 53 5.37 -3.29 19.58
CA ALA A 53 4.61 -4.53 19.50
C ALA A 53 3.67 -4.71 20.70
N GLU A 54 4.11 -4.35 21.91
CA GLU A 54 3.28 -4.39 23.12
C GLU A 54 2.08 -3.42 22.99
N ILE A 55 2.34 -2.18 22.56
CA ILE A 55 1.29 -1.19 22.29
C ILE A 55 0.32 -1.68 21.21
N THR A 56 0.83 -2.29 20.14
CA THR A 56 -0.01 -2.86 19.07
C THR A 56 -0.93 -3.97 19.58
N ASN A 57 -0.49 -4.79 20.53
CA ASN A 57 -1.32 -5.84 21.12
C ASN A 57 -2.45 -5.27 22.00
N GLU A 58 -2.25 -4.09 22.59
CA GLU A 58 -3.28 -3.41 23.39
C GLU A 58 -4.26 -2.59 22.54
N LEU A 59 -3.91 -2.28 21.30
CA LEU A 59 -4.71 -1.45 20.40
C LEU A 59 -5.44 -2.29 19.34
N GLU A 60 -6.76 -2.34 19.42
CA GLU A 60 -7.59 -2.99 18.39
C GLU A 60 -7.74 -2.10 17.15
N GLY A 61 -7.46 -2.67 15.98
CA GLY A 61 -7.63 -1.97 14.69
C GLY A 61 -6.60 -0.86 14.41
N ILE A 62 -5.66 -0.62 15.33
CA ILE A 62 -4.57 0.34 15.19
C ILE A 62 -3.25 -0.37 15.53
N SER A 63 -2.28 -0.38 14.62
CA SER A 63 -0.93 -0.88 14.89
C SER A 63 0.08 0.25 14.95
N VAL A 64 1.10 0.07 15.78
CA VAL A 64 2.24 0.98 15.92
C VAL A 64 3.48 0.24 15.47
N GLU A 65 4.17 0.77 14.47
CA GLU A 65 5.42 0.23 13.94
C GLU A 65 6.57 1.20 14.18
N VAL A 66 7.79 0.68 14.30
CA VAL A 66 9.03 1.47 14.26
C VAL A 66 9.65 1.31 12.89
N ARG A 67 9.88 2.42 12.18
CA ARG A 67 10.57 2.45 10.89
C ARG A 67 11.83 3.32 10.97
N LEU A 68 12.83 2.98 10.17
CA LEU A 68 14.03 3.79 10.03
C LEU A 68 13.86 4.79 8.88
N GLN A 69 13.99 6.07 9.19
CA GLN A 69 14.15 7.12 8.19
C GLN A 69 15.61 7.57 8.22
N GLY A 70 16.40 7.05 7.26
CA GLY A 70 17.85 7.17 7.32
C GLY A 70 18.42 6.39 8.50
N ARG A 71 18.83 7.09 9.56
CA ARG A 71 19.40 6.51 10.80
C ARG A 71 18.53 6.76 12.03
N GLU A 72 17.39 7.42 11.86
CA GLU A 72 16.50 7.79 12.96
C GLU A 72 15.26 6.90 12.98
N PRO A 73 14.91 6.29 14.12
CA PRO A 73 13.64 5.61 14.28
C PRO A 73 12.49 6.60 14.33
N VAL A 74 11.41 6.23 13.66
CA VAL A 74 10.15 6.95 13.60
C VAL A 74 9.02 5.97 13.87
N PHE A 75 8.11 6.34 14.76
CA PHE A 75 6.89 5.58 14.99
C PHE A 75 5.86 5.89 13.89
N VAL A 76 5.27 4.85 13.33
CA VAL A 76 4.21 4.93 12.33
C VAL A 76 2.98 4.24 12.88
N VAL A 77 1.87 4.97 12.92
CA VAL A 77 0.58 4.44 13.34
C VAL A 77 -0.21 4.07 12.09
N VAL A 78 -0.71 2.84 12.03
CA VAL A 78 -1.52 2.31 10.93
C VAL A 78 -2.91 1.99 11.50
N GLY A 79 -3.99 2.38 10.81
CA GLY A 79 -5.37 1.99 11.18
C GLY A 79 -6.23 3.02 11.94
N GLY A 80 -5.74 4.26 12.16
CA GLY A 80 -6.43 5.27 12.98
C GLY A 80 -7.12 6.44 12.24
N GLY A 81 -7.47 6.32 10.96
CA GLY A 81 -8.12 7.39 10.17
C GLY A 81 -9.41 6.92 9.50
N PRO A 82 -10.30 7.83 9.04
CA PRO A 82 -11.47 7.42 8.26
C PRO A 82 -10.99 6.71 6.99
N GLU A 83 -11.17 5.40 6.96
CA GLU A 83 -11.02 4.48 5.82
C GLU A 83 -9.94 4.87 4.79
N ALA A 84 -8.67 4.73 5.18
CA ALA A 84 -7.61 4.46 4.22
C ALA A 84 -7.20 3.00 4.41
N VAL A 85 -7.82 2.13 3.62
CA VAL A 85 -7.56 0.69 3.52
C VAL A 85 -6.07 0.44 3.27
N ALA A 86 -5.32 0.21 4.33
CA ALA A 86 -3.97 -0.33 4.28
C ALA A 86 -3.95 -1.69 5.00
N ASP A 87 -4.57 -2.71 4.37
CA ASP A 87 -4.27 -4.11 4.64
C ASP A 87 -2.77 -4.34 4.48
N ALA A 88 -2.09 -4.47 5.61
CA ALA A 88 -0.99 -5.39 5.69
C ALA A 88 -1.59 -6.80 5.62
N ASP A 89 -1.61 -7.38 4.41
CA ASP A 89 -1.33 -8.80 4.32
C ASP A 89 -0.65 -9.14 2.99
N THR A 90 0.45 -9.89 3.08
CA THR A 90 1.27 -10.47 2.00
C THR A 90 2.26 -9.57 1.23
N GLN A 91 3.47 -9.40 1.78
CA GLN A 91 4.70 -9.32 0.96
C GLN A 91 5.62 -10.52 1.24
N THR A 92 5.47 -11.56 0.43
CA THR A 92 6.58 -12.32 -0.16
C THR A 92 6.19 -12.42 -1.64
N ILE A 93 6.95 -11.92 -2.61
CA ILE A 93 8.25 -12.42 -3.07
C ILE A 93 8.98 -11.27 -3.80
N ARG A 94 10.29 -11.15 -3.52
CA ARG A 94 11.25 -10.46 -4.40
C ARG A 94 11.35 -11.23 -5.71
N THR A 95 11.15 -10.54 -6.83
CA THR A 95 11.91 -10.81 -8.05
C THR A 95 12.43 -9.48 -8.54
N ASP A 96 13.76 -9.34 -8.51
CA ASP A 96 14.47 -8.48 -9.45
C ASP A 96 13.91 -8.76 -10.85
N ASP A 97 13.36 -7.74 -11.51
CA ASP A 97 13.70 -7.55 -12.91
C ASP A 97 13.61 -6.07 -13.30
N THR A 98 14.75 -5.64 -13.83
CA THR A 98 15.09 -4.41 -14.52
C THR A 98 13.95 -3.76 -15.35
N ALA A 99 13.62 -2.50 -15.04
CA ALA A 99 13.16 -1.54 -16.05
C ALA A 99 13.44 -0.11 -15.60
N VAL A 100 14.61 0.40 -16.01
CA VAL A 100 14.86 1.84 -16.14
C VAL A 100 13.94 2.37 -17.24
N MET A 101 13.03 3.30 -16.93
CA MET A 101 12.41 4.17 -17.92
C MET A 101 12.33 5.60 -17.40
N SER A 102 12.87 6.51 -18.22
CA SER A 102 13.08 7.95 -18.03
C SER A 102 11.83 8.74 -17.60
N PRO A 103 12.03 9.93 -16.99
CA PRO A 103 10.95 10.84 -16.61
C PRO A 103 10.64 11.81 -17.76
N GLU A 104 9.86 11.39 -18.75
CA GLU A 104 9.41 12.27 -19.83
C GLU A 104 8.12 11.75 -20.46
N ASP A 105 7.00 11.99 -19.75
CA ASP A 105 5.61 12.14 -20.24
C ASP A 105 4.60 11.93 -19.09
N ALA A 106 4.91 12.47 -17.90
CA ALA A 106 4.00 12.48 -16.75
C ALA A 106 2.97 13.63 -16.84
N GLY A 107 2.25 13.68 -17.96
CA GLY A 107 1.09 14.54 -18.12
C GLY A 107 -0.19 13.76 -17.84
N ASP A 108 -0.58 13.69 -16.56
CA ASP A 108 -1.93 13.28 -16.11
C ASP A 108 -2.24 11.76 -16.03
N THR A 109 -1.30 10.92 -15.56
CA THR A 109 -1.62 9.54 -15.17
C THR A 109 -1.64 9.40 -13.64
N ALA A 110 -2.81 9.22 -13.06
CA ALA A 110 -2.97 8.90 -11.64
C ALA A 110 -2.69 7.41 -11.38
N ARG A 111 -1.78 7.10 -10.44
CA ARG A 111 -1.47 5.72 -10.02
C ARG A 111 -2.41 5.30 -8.90
N ILE A 112 -3.07 4.15 -9.04
CA ILE A 112 -4.02 3.61 -8.06
C ILE A 112 -3.60 2.17 -7.70
N THR A 113 -3.55 1.87 -6.40
CA THR A 113 -3.40 0.50 -5.88
C THR A 113 -4.76 -0.04 -5.48
N LEU A 114 -5.20 -1.15 -6.08
CA LEU A 114 -6.52 -1.74 -5.88
C LEU A 114 -6.38 -3.10 -5.19
N ARG A 115 -7.20 -3.34 -4.16
CA ARG A 115 -7.37 -4.67 -3.57
C ARG A 115 -8.68 -5.26 -4.04
N LEU A 116 -8.59 -6.48 -4.57
CA LEU A 116 -9.72 -7.24 -5.09
C LEU A 116 -9.81 -8.55 -4.33
N SER A 117 -11.02 -9.07 -4.14
CA SER A 117 -11.18 -10.46 -3.70
C SER A 117 -10.65 -11.41 -4.77
N GLU A 118 -10.14 -12.57 -4.36
CA GLU A 118 -9.56 -13.56 -5.29
C GLU A 118 -10.54 -13.97 -6.39
N GLN A 119 -11.82 -14.11 -6.04
CA GLN A 119 -12.88 -14.43 -7.00
C GLN A 119 -13.09 -13.33 -8.05
N LEU A 120 -12.97 -12.06 -7.65
CA LEU A 120 -13.14 -10.92 -8.55
C LEU A 120 -11.94 -10.73 -9.47
N LYS A 121 -10.73 -10.93 -8.95
CA LYS A 121 -9.49 -10.95 -9.75
C LYS A 121 -9.53 -12.05 -10.80
N GLY A 122 -9.84 -13.29 -10.42
CA GLY A 122 -9.90 -14.42 -11.35
C GLY A 122 -10.92 -14.21 -12.47
N ARG A 123 -12.10 -13.67 -12.15
CA ARG A 123 -13.13 -13.36 -13.17
C ARG A 123 -12.73 -12.22 -14.09
N ALA A 124 -11.99 -11.22 -13.59
CA ALA A 124 -11.47 -10.14 -14.41
C ALA A 124 -10.35 -10.63 -15.36
N GLU A 125 -9.46 -11.51 -14.88
CA GLU A 125 -8.40 -12.12 -15.70
C GLU A 125 -8.99 -12.98 -16.83
N GLU A 126 -10.03 -13.77 -16.55
CA GLU A 126 -10.72 -14.57 -17.56
C GLU A 126 -11.35 -13.69 -18.65
N LEU A 127 -12.04 -12.60 -18.26
CA LEU A 127 -12.66 -11.66 -19.20
C LEU A 127 -11.65 -10.84 -20.01
N ALA A 128 -10.46 -10.60 -19.45
CA ALA A 128 -9.34 -9.96 -20.13
C ALA A 128 -8.70 -10.94 -21.14
N ALA A 129 -8.47 -12.19 -20.73
CA ALA A 129 -7.91 -13.25 -21.56
C ALA A 129 -8.80 -13.57 -22.77
N GLN A 130 -10.13 -13.62 -22.59
CA GLN A 130 -11.10 -13.78 -23.69
C GLN A 130 -10.99 -12.67 -24.75
N ARG A 131 -10.52 -11.48 -24.35
CA ARG A 131 -10.31 -10.33 -25.25
C ARG A 131 -8.87 -10.19 -25.72
N GLY A 132 -7.97 -11.09 -25.34
CA GLY A 132 -6.54 -11.02 -25.65
C GLY A 132 -5.86 -9.77 -25.06
N GLN A 133 -6.39 -9.23 -23.96
CA GLN A 133 -5.91 -8.00 -23.33
C GLN A 133 -5.27 -8.29 -21.97
N SER A 134 -4.33 -7.43 -21.55
CA SER A 134 -3.84 -7.47 -20.17
C SER A 134 -4.94 -7.05 -19.19
N LEU A 135 -4.88 -7.57 -17.96
CA LEU A 135 -5.80 -7.19 -16.90
C LEU A 135 -5.83 -5.67 -16.69
N ASN A 136 -4.68 -5.00 -16.68
CA ASN A 136 -4.60 -3.54 -16.53
C ASN A 136 -5.33 -2.80 -17.65
N THR A 137 -5.13 -3.22 -18.91
CA THR A 137 -5.81 -2.62 -20.07
C THR A 137 -7.33 -2.81 -19.98
N TRP A 138 -7.76 -4.01 -19.58
CA TRP A 138 -9.18 -4.34 -19.43
C TRP A 138 -9.84 -3.52 -18.30
N ILE A 139 -9.18 -3.39 -17.14
CA ILE A 139 -9.66 -2.60 -16.00
C ILE A 139 -9.78 -1.11 -16.38
N VAL A 140 -8.77 -0.54 -17.04
CA VAL A 140 -8.81 0.87 -17.47
C VAL A 140 -9.97 1.10 -18.46
N GLY A 141 -10.22 0.15 -19.37
CA GLY A 141 -11.37 0.19 -20.28
C GLY A 141 -12.72 0.12 -19.55
N ALA A 142 -12.86 -0.75 -18.55
CA ALA A 142 -14.06 -0.88 -17.74
C ALA A 142 -14.34 0.39 -16.92
N VAL A 143 -13.31 0.97 -16.29
CA VAL A 143 -13.41 2.23 -15.54
C VAL A 143 -13.79 3.38 -16.47
N ARG A 144 -13.20 3.46 -17.67
CA ARG A 144 -13.56 4.47 -18.68
C ARG A 144 -15.02 4.35 -19.12
N ALA A 145 -15.49 3.12 -19.35
CA ALA A 145 -16.89 2.87 -19.72
C ALA A 145 -17.86 3.28 -18.60
N ALA A 146 -17.53 2.98 -17.34
CA ALA A 146 -18.33 3.36 -16.18
C ALA A 146 -18.29 4.87 -15.88
N ALA A 147 -17.14 5.52 -16.14
CA ALA A 147 -16.94 6.96 -15.90
C ALA A 147 -17.51 7.86 -17.02
N THR A 148 -18.03 7.28 -18.10
CA THR A 148 -18.69 8.04 -19.17
C THR A 148 -20.21 8.06 -18.92
N PRO A 149 -20.78 9.11 -18.32
CA PRO A 149 -22.24 9.20 -18.17
C PRO A 149 -22.86 9.41 -19.55
N GLY A 150 -23.68 8.45 -20.01
CA GLY A 150 -24.53 8.63 -21.19
C GLY A 150 -24.43 7.58 -22.30
N VAL A 151 -23.66 6.50 -22.14
CA VAL A 151 -23.79 5.34 -23.04
C VAL A 151 -24.69 4.32 -22.37
N THR A 152 -25.97 4.31 -22.73
CA THR A 152 -26.82 3.14 -22.54
C THR A 152 -26.16 1.97 -23.26
N VAL A 153 -25.44 1.14 -22.52
CA VAL A 153 -24.96 -0.15 -23.01
C VAL A 153 -26.22 -0.97 -23.25
N ASN A 154 -26.69 -0.95 -24.49
CA ASN A 154 -27.72 -1.87 -24.96
C ASN A 154 -27.06 -3.26 -24.98
N LEU A 155 -27.14 -3.98 -23.86
CA LEU A 155 -26.92 -5.42 -23.78
C LEU A 155 -28.10 -6.11 -24.47
N GLY A 156 -28.22 -5.88 -25.78
CA GLY A 156 -29.01 -6.72 -26.65
C GLY A 156 -28.26 -8.03 -26.88
N PRO A 157 -28.92 -9.19 -26.83
CA PRO A 157 -28.27 -10.46 -27.12
C PRO A 157 -27.90 -10.50 -28.60
N MET A 158 -26.61 -10.44 -28.90
CA MET A 158 -26.09 -10.72 -30.23
C MET A 158 -26.07 -12.24 -30.43
N GLY A 159 -27.14 -12.77 -31.00
CA GLY A 159 -27.15 -14.15 -31.53
C GLY A 159 -26.39 -14.24 -32.86
N PRO A 160 -25.89 -15.43 -33.24
CA PRO A 160 -25.57 -15.74 -34.62
C PRO A 160 -26.73 -16.50 -35.27
N GLY A 161 -27.33 -15.94 -36.32
CA GLY A 161 -28.35 -16.64 -37.13
C GLY A 161 -29.34 -15.71 -37.80
N ALA A 162 -29.22 -15.55 -39.12
CA ALA A 162 -30.17 -14.86 -40.02
C ALA A 162 -31.51 -15.64 -40.18
N PRO A 163 -32.50 -15.24 -41.03
CA PRO A 163 -32.72 -13.98 -41.75
C PRO A 163 -34.16 -13.39 -41.62
N GLY A 164 -34.30 -12.11 -41.97
CA GLY A 164 -35.45 -11.48 -42.64
C GLY A 164 -36.89 -11.72 -42.17
N ARG A 165 -37.60 -10.64 -41.81
CA ARG A 165 -38.94 -10.42 -42.38
C ARG A 165 -39.38 -8.97 -42.40
N ASN A 166 -40.04 -8.68 -43.51
CA ASN A 166 -40.46 -7.40 -44.02
C ASN A 166 -41.66 -6.84 -43.25
N ARG A 167 -41.71 -5.51 -43.24
CA ARG A 167 -42.86 -4.60 -43.29
C ARG A 167 -44.29 -5.17 -43.30
N SER A 168 -45.15 -4.33 -42.69
CA SER A 168 -46.57 -4.10 -43.00
C SER A 168 -47.59 -5.00 -42.31
N SER A 169 -48.32 -4.42 -41.36
CA SER A 169 -49.79 -4.33 -41.41
C SER A 169 -50.30 -3.87 -40.05
N ASN A 170 -50.72 -2.61 -39.93
CA ASN A 170 -51.75 -2.26 -38.96
C ASN A 170 -52.87 -1.51 -39.68
N LYS A 171 -53.82 -2.30 -40.15
CA LYS A 171 -55.07 -1.90 -40.79
C LYS A 171 -56.07 -1.58 -39.67
N ARG A 172 -56.49 -0.31 -39.59
CA ARG A 172 -57.63 0.15 -38.80
C ARG A 172 -58.92 -0.46 -39.35
N VAL A 173 -59.84 -0.88 -38.48
CA VAL A 173 -61.29 -0.87 -38.75
C VAL A 173 -62.03 -0.42 -37.49
N GLN A 174 -62.84 0.61 -37.68
CA GLN A 174 -63.83 1.19 -36.77
C GLN A 174 -65.13 0.37 -36.80
N GLY A 175 -65.90 0.37 -35.71
CA GLY A 175 -67.28 -0.12 -35.73
C GLY A 175 -67.99 0.05 -34.38
N TRP A 176 -68.90 1.01 -34.32
CA TRP A 176 -69.83 1.27 -33.22
C TRP A 176 -71.17 0.59 -33.48
N VAL A 177 -71.85 0.06 -32.46
CA VAL A 177 -73.33 -0.02 -32.41
C VAL A 177 -73.80 0.13 -30.95
N ARG A 178 -74.94 0.81 -30.83
CA ARG A 178 -75.74 1.22 -29.67
C ARG A 178 -76.17 0.10 -28.74
#